data_AF-A0A4R0KP96-F1
#
_entry.id   AF-A0A4R0KP96-F1
#
_cell.length_a   1.000
_cell.length_b   1.000
_cell.length_c   1.000
_cell.angle_alpha   90.00
_cell.angle_beta   90.00
_cell.angle_gamma   90.00
#
_symmetry.space_group_name_H-M   'P 1'
#
loop_
_entity.id
_entity.type
_entity.pdbx_description
1 polymer ?
#
loop_
_entity_poly.entity_id
_entity_poly.type
_entity_poly.pdbx_seq_one_letter_code
_entity_poly.pdbx_strand_id
1 'polypeptide(L)'
;MVEVAFYGDDFTGSTDALAQFTRLGFRGILLVTMPAWDELQALARQYDVIGVAGIARSLPPDEQEAEIRPILQALRDLGPHFVQYKVCSTADSSPTLGSIGCALEVGRSIFGPAVVPILIAQPDLGRYTVFSHHFAAEAGTTHRLDRQPTMSSHPTTPMHESDLRRHLVNQTNLRIGAVHLTSYPDLPAHDTNATYDALILDALTDADLQSIAHTILTPPTTPTFAIGSGGLSRALALALTSPPPTCDHPDPTPSAADSKHPKPSTPPSDPPTTLTDQSPTRDRTITPPADSSRQPATSTSASGLAAVGHPTTRPKNHAMPGRGDRAQVSVAGQVLVVSGSQSPRTAEQIAHAVASGWHSLPLTYRPAAAPDSSPSVVTEAVRVLKAGAPGVVVHTGEAIGRAAGQLLGAFSKELAAVVREVVRTTQVRRVVVAGGDTSGRVLRELGVTALEPSPTIPPHLGQGLTLCTAISTDPMLRGIQFLLKGGQLGDPNLFARLRHA
;
A
#
# COMPACT_ATOMS: atom_id res chain seq x y z
N MET A 1 -19.68 8.84 -8.82
CA MET A 1 -18.59 8.57 -9.76
C MET A 1 -17.50 7.94 -8.91
N VAL A 2 -16.81 6.91 -9.42
CA VAL A 2 -15.69 6.31 -8.68
C VAL A 2 -14.55 7.32 -8.73
N GLU A 3 -13.98 7.63 -7.58
CA GLU A 3 -12.85 8.55 -7.47
C GLU A 3 -11.53 7.80 -7.70
N VAL A 4 -11.38 6.63 -7.08
CA VAL A 4 -10.20 5.78 -7.20
C VAL A 4 -10.58 4.33 -7.43
N ALA A 5 -9.92 3.68 -8.38
CA ALA A 5 -9.91 2.24 -8.50
C ALA A 5 -8.52 1.69 -8.19
N PHE A 6 -8.41 0.49 -7.61
CA PHE A 6 -7.11 -0.13 -7.42
C PHE A 6 -7.14 -1.65 -7.59
N TYR A 7 -6.02 -2.20 -8.05
CA TYR A 7 -5.72 -3.62 -7.96
C TYR A 7 -4.60 -3.80 -6.96
N GLY A 8 -4.80 -4.61 -5.92
CA GLY A 8 -3.74 -4.99 -4.99
C GLY A 8 -3.14 -6.33 -5.35
N ASP A 9 -1.81 -6.39 -5.35
CA ASP A 9 -1.03 -7.59 -5.66
C ASP A 9 -1.15 -8.71 -4.62
N ASP A 10 -1.69 -8.39 -3.44
CA ASP A 10 -2.08 -9.32 -2.38
C ASP A 10 -3.35 -8.87 -1.62
N PHE A 11 -3.96 -9.80 -0.88
CA PHE A 11 -5.18 -9.52 -0.11
C PHE A 11 -4.97 -8.62 1.10
N THR A 12 -3.85 -8.76 1.81
CA THR A 12 -3.63 -8.05 3.07
C THR A 12 -3.27 -6.59 2.81
N GLY A 13 -2.39 -6.33 1.84
CA GLY A 13 -2.10 -4.99 1.35
C GLY A 13 -3.31 -4.30 0.73
N SER A 14 -4.23 -5.04 0.13
CA SER A 14 -5.49 -4.48 -0.39
C SER A 14 -6.40 -3.93 0.71
N THR A 15 -6.52 -4.62 1.84
CA THR A 15 -7.30 -4.12 2.98
C THR A 15 -6.66 -2.91 3.65
N ASP A 16 -5.32 -2.79 3.62
CA ASP A 16 -4.61 -1.60 4.06
C ASP A 16 -4.90 -0.40 3.13
N ALA A 17 -4.78 -0.57 1.82
CA ALA A 17 -5.11 0.49 0.85
C ALA A 17 -6.53 1.03 1.07
N LEU A 18 -7.50 0.13 1.19
CA LEU A 18 -8.90 0.47 1.45
C LEU A 18 -9.08 1.26 2.76
N ALA A 19 -8.28 0.93 3.78
CA ALA A 19 -8.26 1.62 5.07
C ALA A 19 -7.83 3.09 4.93
N GLN A 20 -6.84 3.36 4.09
CA GLN A 20 -6.28 4.69 3.89
C GLN A 20 -7.33 5.64 3.32
N PHE A 21 -8.13 5.15 2.36
CA PHE A 21 -9.28 5.89 1.83
C PHE A 21 -10.39 6.06 2.87
N THR A 22 -10.76 4.98 3.58
CA THR A 22 -11.84 5.01 4.58
C THR A 22 -11.55 6.02 5.71
N ARG A 23 -10.29 6.13 6.14
CA ARG A 23 -9.85 7.10 7.16
C ARG A 23 -10.12 8.55 6.76
N LEU A 24 -10.23 8.84 5.46
CA LEU A 24 -10.52 10.17 4.92
C LEU A 24 -11.98 10.30 4.43
N GLY A 25 -12.85 9.37 4.83
CA GLY A 25 -14.30 9.46 4.63
C GLY A 25 -14.82 8.87 3.31
N PHE A 26 -13.95 8.25 2.50
CA PHE A 26 -14.39 7.59 1.26
C PHE A 26 -15.10 6.26 1.57
N ARG A 27 -16.19 5.99 0.84
CA ARG A 27 -16.86 4.69 0.89
C ARG A 27 -16.14 3.74 -0.06
N GLY A 28 -15.39 2.80 0.51
CA GLY A 28 -14.63 1.80 -0.24
C GLY A 28 -15.26 0.41 -0.20
N ILE A 29 -15.11 -0.34 -1.29
CA ILE A 29 -15.37 -1.78 -1.37
C ILE A 29 -14.14 -2.49 -1.93
N LEU A 30 -13.83 -3.68 -1.42
CA LEU A 30 -12.76 -4.55 -1.93
C LEU A 30 -13.33 -5.86 -2.45
N LEU A 31 -13.21 -6.06 -3.75
CA LEU A 31 -13.68 -7.23 -4.47
C LEU A 31 -12.69 -8.39 -4.29
N VAL A 32 -13.19 -9.56 -3.88
CA VAL A 32 -12.40 -10.79 -3.73
C VAL A 32 -12.22 -11.50 -5.08
N THR A 33 -13.22 -11.34 -5.95
CA THR A 33 -13.27 -11.83 -7.32
C THR A 33 -13.89 -10.74 -8.18
N MET A 34 -13.44 -10.62 -9.44
CA MET A 34 -14.02 -9.66 -10.36
C MET A 34 -15.48 -10.05 -10.70
N PRO A 35 -16.48 -9.19 -10.44
CA PRO A 35 -17.86 -9.45 -10.84
C PRO A 35 -18.05 -9.21 -12.34
N ALA A 36 -19.23 -9.56 -12.85
CA ALA A 36 -19.63 -9.18 -14.20
C ALA A 36 -19.71 -7.64 -14.34
N TRP A 37 -19.57 -7.15 -15.57
CA TRP A 37 -19.50 -5.72 -15.85
C TRP A 37 -20.70 -4.92 -15.31
N ASP A 38 -21.93 -5.41 -15.50
CA ASP A 38 -23.14 -4.71 -15.02
C ASP A 38 -23.18 -4.57 -13.49
N GLU A 39 -22.72 -5.60 -12.77
CA GLU A 39 -22.59 -5.58 -11.32
C GLU A 39 -21.48 -4.62 -10.88
N LEU A 40 -20.33 -4.63 -11.56
CA LEU A 40 -19.25 -3.67 -11.31
C LEU A 40 -19.73 -2.23 -11.48
N GLN A 41 -20.50 -1.94 -12.53
CA GLN A 41 -21.10 -0.62 -12.76
C GLN A 41 -22.13 -0.26 -11.68
N ALA A 42 -22.88 -1.23 -11.17
CA ALA A 42 -23.81 -1.01 -10.06
C ALA A 42 -23.08 -0.66 -8.75
N LEU A 43 -21.94 -1.30 -8.48
CA LEU A 43 -21.07 -0.95 -7.36
C LEU A 43 -20.42 0.43 -7.53
N ALA A 44 -20.00 0.78 -8.74
CA ALA A 44 -19.44 2.10 -9.08
C ALA A 44 -20.40 3.29 -8.87
N ARG A 45 -21.71 3.02 -8.75
CA ARG A 45 -22.71 4.02 -8.37
C ARG A 45 -22.84 4.19 -6.85
N GLN A 46 -22.36 3.23 -6.06
CA GLN A 46 -22.54 3.17 -4.62
C GLN A 46 -21.28 3.52 -3.84
N TYR A 47 -20.10 3.22 -4.39
CA TYR A 47 -18.80 3.43 -3.74
C TYR A 47 -17.98 4.48 -4.44
N ASP A 48 -17.18 5.18 -3.64
CA ASP A 48 -16.23 6.20 -4.11
C ASP A 48 -14.88 5.53 -4.46
N VAL A 49 -14.57 4.39 -3.83
CA VAL A 49 -13.36 3.60 -4.08
C VAL A 49 -13.70 2.14 -4.36
N ILE A 50 -13.15 1.59 -5.44
CA ILE A 50 -13.26 0.16 -5.79
C ILE A 50 -11.88 -0.48 -5.83
N GLY A 51 -11.64 -1.42 -4.91
CA GLY A 51 -10.45 -2.25 -4.89
C GLY A 51 -10.71 -3.65 -5.43
N VAL A 52 -9.70 -4.29 -6.01
CA VAL A 52 -9.68 -5.72 -6.33
C VAL A 52 -8.49 -6.35 -5.61
N ALA A 53 -8.75 -7.38 -4.80
CA ALA A 53 -7.72 -8.15 -4.13
C ALA A 53 -7.23 -9.28 -5.03
N GLY A 54 -5.99 -9.14 -5.50
CA GLY A 54 -5.35 -10.08 -6.40
C GLY A 54 -4.33 -10.99 -5.74
N ILE A 55 -3.62 -11.73 -6.59
CA ILE A 55 -2.54 -12.66 -6.20
C ILE A 55 -1.24 -12.43 -6.97
N ALA A 56 -1.16 -11.32 -7.72
CA ALA A 56 -0.07 -11.04 -8.65
C ALA A 56 1.33 -11.13 -8.04
N ARG A 57 1.49 -10.85 -6.74
CA ARG A 57 2.80 -10.93 -6.07
C ARG A 57 3.40 -12.35 -6.08
N SER A 58 2.56 -13.36 -6.17
CA SER A 58 2.95 -14.77 -6.11
C SER A 58 3.02 -15.42 -7.51
N LEU A 59 2.90 -14.64 -8.59
CA LEU A 59 2.88 -15.12 -9.96
C LEU A 59 4.16 -14.75 -10.72
N PRO A 60 4.65 -15.62 -11.63
CA PRO A 60 5.68 -15.23 -12.59
C PRO A 60 5.15 -14.18 -13.58
N PRO A 61 6.02 -13.40 -14.26
CA PRO A 61 5.60 -12.24 -15.05
C PRO A 61 4.55 -12.50 -16.13
N ASP A 62 4.58 -13.65 -16.80
CA ASP A 62 3.63 -14.05 -17.83
C ASP A 62 2.23 -14.34 -17.26
N GLU A 63 2.16 -15.11 -16.17
CA GLU A 63 0.92 -15.33 -15.43
C GLU A 63 0.42 -14.05 -14.75
N GLN A 64 1.35 -13.23 -14.25
CA GLN A 64 1.05 -11.94 -13.64
C GLN A 64 0.40 -11.01 -14.66
N GLU A 65 0.93 -10.91 -15.88
CA GLU A 65 0.32 -10.12 -16.95
C GLU A 65 -1.10 -10.60 -17.25
N ALA A 66 -1.28 -11.92 -17.42
CA ALA A 66 -2.57 -12.53 -17.72
C ALA A 66 -3.62 -12.27 -16.63
N GLU A 67 -3.21 -12.22 -15.36
CA GLU A 67 -4.06 -11.86 -14.21
C GLU A 67 -4.43 -10.37 -14.24
N ILE A 68 -3.43 -9.47 -14.34
CA ILE A 68 -3.65 -8.05 -14.06
C ILE A 68 -4.22 -7.27 -15.24
N ARG A 69 -3.89 -7.64 -16.48
CA ARG A 69 -4.32 -6.93 -17.69
C ARG A 69 -5.84 -6.79 -17.80
N PRO A 70 -6.66 -7.86 -17.74
CA PRO A 70 -8.11 -7.73 -17.86
C PRO A 70 -8.72 -6.91 -16.71
N ILE A 71 -8.16 -7.02 -15.50
CA ILE A 71 -8.65 -6.28 -14.33
C ILE A 71 -8.33 -4.79 -14.49
N LEU A 72 -7.09 -4.43 -14.83
CA LEU A 72 -6.72 -3.02 -15.04
C LEU A 72 -7.50 -2.37 -16.19
N GLN A 73 -7.83 -3.10 -17.25
CA GLN A 73 -8.72 -2.62 -18.31
C GLN A 73 -10.12 -2.34 -17.77
N ALA A 74 -10.73 -3.27 -17.02
CA ALA A 74 -12.04 -3.06 -16.42
C ALA A 74 -12.05 -1.87 -15.44
N LEU A 75 -10.99 -1.70 -14.63
CA LEU A 75 -10.85 -0.57 -13.71
C LEU A 75 -10.66 0.77 -14.45
N ARG A 76 -9.92 0.79 -15.56
CA ARG A 76 -9.82 1.96 -16.44
C ARG A 76 -11.19 2.35 -17.00
N ASP A 77 -11.94 1.36 -17.49
CA ASP A 77 -13.21 1.58 -18.19
C ASP A 77 -14.32 2.07 -17.24
N LEU A 78 -14.15 1.94 -15.92
CA LEU A 78 -14.99 2.62 -14.92
C LEU A 78 -14.82 4.15 -14.92
N GLY A 79 -13.75 4.67 -15.51
CA GLY A 79 -13.43 6.10 -15.60
C GLY A 79 -13.17 6.79 -14.26
N PRO A 80 -12.36 6.22 -13.34
CA PRO A 80 -11.99 6.92 -12.10
C PRO A 80 -11.01 8.09 -12.36
N HIS A 81 -10.77 8.94 -11.37
CA HIS A 81 -9.67 9.91 -11.43
C HIS A 81 -8.31 9.21 -11.44
N PHE A 82 -8.19 8.15 -10.62
CA PHE A 82 -6.95 7.41 -10.44
C PHE A 82 -7.15 5.90 -10.53
N VAL A 83 -6.19 5.21 -11.13
CA VAL A 83 -6.03 3.75 -11.01
C VAL A 83 -4.70 3.44 -10.35
N GLN A 84 -4.75 2.77 -9.19
CA GLN A 84 -3.56 2.35 -8.46
C GLN A 84 -3.26 0.86 -8.68
N TYR A 85 -2.01 0.54 -9.01
CA TYR A 85 -1.46 -0.79 -8.75
C TYR A 85 -0.83 -0.80 -7.35
N LYS A 86 -1.54 -1.42 -6.40
CA LYS A 86 -1.16 -1.45 -4.99
C LYS A 86 -0.15 -2.57 -4.74
N VAL A 87 1.01 -2.21 -4.21
CA VAL A 87 2.13 -3.11 -3.90
C VAL A 87 2.44 -3.16 -2.40
N CYS A 88 3.28 -4.11 -1.97
CA CYS A 88 3.76 -4.17 -0.60
C CYS A 88 4.49 -2.88 -0.19
N SER A 89 4.36 -2.45 1.07
CA SER A 89 5.07 -1.29 1.60
C SER A 89 6.59 -1.50 1.73
N THR A 90 7.09 -2.70 1.46
CA THR A 90 8.52 -3.07 1.44
C THR A 90 9.00 -3.44 0.03
N ALA A 91 8.23 -3.07 -1.01
CA ALA A 91 8.56 -3.30 -2.42
C ALA A 91 8.86 -4.77 -2.81
N ASP A 92 8.31 -5.74 -2.07
CA ASP A 92 8.40 -7.18 -2.33
C ASP A 92 8.14 -7.51 -3.80
N SER A 93 9.21 -7.82 -4.52
CA SER A 93 9.18 -8.15 -5.94
C SER A 93 10.51 -8.72 -6.40
N SER A 94 10.49 -9.46 -7.50
CA SER A 94 11.70 -9.92 -8.18
C SER A 94 11.49 -9.96 -9.69
N PRO A 95 12.55 -10.16 -10.49
CA PRO A 95 12.41 -10.34 -11.94
C PRO A 95 11.60 -11.58 -12.32
N THR A 96 11.48 -12.56 -11.42
CA THR A 96 10.87 -13.87 -11.69
C THR A 96 9.54 -14.11 -10.97
N LEU A 97 9.17 -13.25 -10.01
CA LEU A 97 7.94 -13.40 -9.23
C LEU A 97 7.44 -12.03 -8.74
N GLY A 98 6.15 -11.76 -8.96
CA GLY A 98 5.51 -10.54 -8.46
C GLY A 98 6.20 -9.26 -8.92
N SER A 99 6.60 -9.23 -10.19
CA SER A 99 7.43 -8.15 -10.76
C SER A 99 6.64 -6.84 -10.79
N ILE A 100 7.13 -5.83 -10.06
CA ILE A 100 6.62 -4.46 -10.17
C ILE A 100 6.95 -3.91 -11.57
N GLY A 101 8.07 -4.35 -12.17
CA GLY A 101 8.42 -4.03 -13.56
C GLY A 101 7.35 -4.49 -14.56
N CYS A 102 6.89 -5.74 -14.45
CA CYS A 102 5.80 -6.27 -15.28
C CYS A 102 4.51 -5.45 -15.09
N ALA A 103 4.13 -5.15 -13.85
CA ALA A 103 2.95 -4.33 -13.57
C ALA A 103 3.05 -2.92 -14.18
N LEU A 104 4.24 -2.31 -14.15
CA LEU A 104 4.51 -1.02 -14.78
C LEU A 104 4.37 -1.08 -16.31
N GLU A 105 4.92 -2.11 -16.95
CA GLU A 105 4.81 -2.32 -18.40
C GLU A 105 3.36 -2.52 -18.85
N VAL A 106 2.61 -3.37 -18.14
CA VAL A 106 1.19 -3.60 -18.41
C VAL A 106 0.39 -2.32 -18.21
N GLY A 107 0.62 -1.60 -17.11
CA GLY A 107 -0.01 -0.31 -16.85
C GLY A 107 0.21 0.70 -17.97
N ARG A 108 1.46 0.95 -18.38
CA ARG A 108 1.77 1.87 -19.49
C ARG A 108 1.09 1.46 -20.80
N SER A 109 1.00 0.15 -21.07
CA SER A 109 0.30 -0.34 -22.28
C SER A 109 -1.22 -0.06 -22.28
N ILE A 110 -1.83 0.09 -21.10
CA ILE A 110 -3.29 0.30 -20.93
C ILE A 110 -3.63 1.79 -20.80
N PHE A 111 -2.81 2.55 -20.08
CA PHE A 111 -3.07 3.94 -19.68
C PHE A 111 -2.29 4.98 -20.51
N GLY A 112 -1.34 4.53 -21.35
CA GLY A 112 -0.57 5.40 -22.25
C GLY A 112 0.82 5.76 -21.71
N PRO A 113 1.55 6.63 -22.44
CA PRO A 113 2.98 6.85 -22.22
C PRO A 113 3.32 7.82 -21.08
N ALA A 114 2.30 8.39 -20.40
CA ALA A 114 2.49 9.31 -19.30
C ALA A 114 3.42 8.73 -18.22
N VAL A 115 4.21 9.59 -17.59
CA VAL A 115 5.16 9.18 -16.54
C VAL A 115 4.39 8.59 -15.36
N VAL A 116 4.74 7.37 -14.94
CA VAL A 116 4.04 6.69 -13.84
C VAL A 116 4.68 7.05 -12.50
N PRO A 117 3.97 7.69 -11.56
CA PRO A 117 4.47 7.92 -10.22
C PRO A 117 4.50 6.62 -9.42
N ILE A 118 5.63 6.38 -8.73
CA ILE A 118 5.86 5.23 -7.87
C ILE A 118 6.14 5.68 -6.44
N LEU A 119 5.21 5.45 -5.52
CA LEU A 119 5.32 5.86 -4.12
C LEU A 119 5.18 4.65 -3.18
N ILE A 120 6.31 4.14 -2.70
CA ILE A 120 6.35 2.98 -1.79
C ILE A 120 6.29 3.40 -0.32
N ALA A 121 6.81 4.58 0.02
CA ALA A 121 6.82 5.09 1.39
C ALA A 121 5.41 5.09 2.00
N GLN A 122 5.34 4.71 3.28
CA GLN A 122 4.14 4.67 4.08
C GLN A 122 4.54 5.00 5.53
N PRO A 123 4.66 6.30 5.86
CA PRO A 123 5.19 6.77 7.13
C PRO A 123 4.42 6.28 8.36
N ASP A 124 3.09 6.13 8.24
CA ASP A 124 2.25 5.55 9.30
C ASP A 124 2.56 4.08 9.58
N LEU A 125 3.32 3.41 8.72
CA LEU A 125 3.86 2.08 8.96
C LEU A 125 5.36 2.12 9.26
N GLY A 126 6.00 3.28 9.34
CA GLY A 126 7.46 3.37 9.50
C GLY A 126 8.22 2.90 8.27
N ARG A 127 7.64 3.12 7.08
CA ARG A 127 8.26 2.85 5.77
C ARG A 127 8.56 4.18 5.09
N TYR A 128 9.80 4.41 4.72
CA TYR A 128 10.27 5.72 4.25
C TYR A 128 11.08 5.56 2.98
N THR A 129 11.07 6.57 2.11
CA THR A 129 11.95 6.61 0.94
C THR A 129 12.68 7.94 0.94
N VAL A 130 14.01 7.91 0.91
CA VAL A 130 14.88 9.09 0.93
C VAL A 130 16.03 8.86 -0.04
N PHE A 131 16.23 9.78 -0.97
CA PHE A 131 17.17 9.67 -2.09
C PHE A 131 17.00 8.36 -2.86
N SER A 132 15.74 7.97 -3.10
CA SER A 132 15.33 6.68 -3.70
C SER A 132 15.65 5.44 -2.87
N HIS A 133 16.39 5.55 -1.76
CA HIS A 133 16.62 4.45 -0.85
C HIS A 133 15.41 4.22 0.03
N HIS A 134 14.92 2.99 0.06
CA HIS A 134 13.80 2.60 0.91
C HIS A 134 14.27 2.11 2.28
N PHE A 135 13.50 2.44 3.30
CA PHE A 135 13.75 2.11 4.70
C PHE A 135 12.50 1.52 5.33
N ALA A 136 12.69 0.56 6.24
CA ALA A 136 11.60 -0.06 6.98
C ALA A 136 11.98 -0.21 8.46
N ALA A 137 11.04 0.17 9.33
CA ALA A 137 11.16 -0.04 10.76
C ALA A 137 10.81 -1.47 11.16
N GLU A 138 11.63 -2.06 12.01
CA GLU A 138 11.39 -3.35 12.67
C GLU A 138 11.87 -3.25 14.11
N ALA A 139 11.03 -3.70 15.06
CA ALA A 139 11.34 -3.66 16.49
C ALA A 139 11.85 -2.28 16.99
N GLY A 140 11.27 -1.19 16.48
CA GLY A 140 11.62 0.19 16.87
C GLY A 140 12.89 0.74 16.21
N THR A 141 13.61 -0.05 15.40
CA THR A 141 14.80 0.39 14.66
C THR A 141 14.47 0.54 13.18
N THR A 142 14.86 1.67 12.58
CA THR A 142 14.71 1.88 11.13
C THR A 142 15.95 1.37 10.40
N HIS A 143 15.74 0.44 9.48
CA HIS A 143 16.80 -0.14 8.66
C HIS A 143 16.66 0.30 7.21
N ARG A 144 17.79 0.45 6.52
CA ARG A 144 17.78 0.44 5.06
C ARG A 144 17.26 -0.92 4.60
N LEU A 145 16.39 -0.96 3.59
CA LEU A 145 15.61 -2.15 3.26
C LEU A 145 16.46 -3.39 2.99
N ASP A 146 17.59 -3.23 2.32
CA ASP A 146 18.58 -4.27 2.01
C ASP A 146 19.36 -4.81 3.22
N ARG A 147 19.22 -4.15 4.38
CA ARG A 147 19.82 -4.54 5.67
C ARG A 147 18.79 -4.83 6.74
N GLN A 148 17.50 -4.73 6.40
CA GLN A 148 16.43 -5.02 7.33
C GLN A 148 16.39 -6.55 7.56
N PRO A 149 16.44 -7.05 8.80
CA PRO A 149 16.63 -8.48 9.08
C PRO A 149 15.65 -9.41 8.37
N THR A 150 14.36 -9.08 8.40
CA THR A 150 13.30 -9.87 7.78
C THR A 150 13.32 -9.83 6.24
N MET A 151 13.53 -8.66 5.64
CA MET A 151 13.40 -8.44 4.19
C MET A 151 14.65 -8.85 3.43
N SER A 152 15.84 -8.63 4.01
CA SER A 152 17.11 -9.07 3.42
C SER A 152 17.25 -10.59 3.31
N SER A 153 16.48 -11.33 4.12
CA SER A 153 16.42 -12.79 4.15
C SER A 153 15.04 -13.35 3.78
N HIS A 154 14.17 -12.52 3.19
CA HIS A 154 12.80 -12.90 2.88
C HIS A 154 12.79 -14.15 1.97
N PRO A 155 11.97 -15.18 2.28
CA PRO A 155 12.08 -16.50 1.64
C PRO A 155 11.75 -16.49 0.14
N THR A 156 10.95 -15.52 -0.30
CA THR A 156 10.46 -15.44 -1.70
C THR A 156 11.15 -14.32 -2.48
N THR A 157 11.04 -13.08 -1.98
CA THR A 157 11.63 -11.88 -2.59
C THR A 157 12.64 -11.22 -1.63
N PRO A 158 13.84 -11.81 -1.42
CA PRO A 158 14.85 -11.21 -0.57
C PRO A 158 15.32 -9.87 -1.14
N MET A 159 15.29 -8.84 -0.30
CA MET A 159 15.65 -7.48 -0.68
C MET A 159 17.15 -7.25 -0.46
N HIS A 160 17.92 -7.20 -1.54
CA HIS A 160 19.37 -6.92 -1.50
C HIS A 160 19.73 -5.53 -2.05
N GLU A 161 18.73 -4.79 -2.51
CA GLU A 161 18.87 -3.43 -3.01
C GLU A 161 17.82 -2.57 -2.31
N SER A 162 18.24 -1.36 -1.93
CA SER A 162 17.36 -0.38 -1.29
C SER A 162 17.06 0.80 -2.19
N ASP A 163 17.94 1.12 -3.14
CA ASP A 163 17.63 2.10 -4.19
C ASP A 163 16.55 1.49 -5.10
N LEU A 164 15.32 1.98 -4.96
CA LEU A 164 14.17 1.45 -5.68
C LEU A 164 14.32 1.58 -7.20
N ARG A 165 15.11 2.52 -7.70
CA ARG A 165 15.37 2.63 -9.14
C ARG A 165 16.17 1.43 -9.62
N ARG A 166 17.26 1.10 -8.91
CA ARG A 166 18.12 -0.06 -9.22
C ARG A 166 17.35 -1.37 -9.04
N HIS A 167 16.52 -1.46 -8.02
CA HIS A 167 15.64 -2.62 -7.79
C HIS A 167 14.71 -2.87 -8.98
N LEU A 168 14.08 -1.81 -9.53
CA LEU A 168 13.16 -1.92 -10.66
C LEU A 168 13.85 -2.10 -12.01
N VAL A 169 15.05 -1.55 -12.23
CA VAL A 169 15.82 -1.77 -13.47
C VAL A 169 16.14 -3.26 -13.69
N ASN A 170 16.22 -4.06 -12.63
CA ASN A 170 16.39 -5.51 -12.78
C ASN A 170 15.11 -6.23 -13.24
N GLN A 171 13.96 -5.55 -13.27
CA GLN A 171 12.64 -6.14 -13.54
C GLN A 171 11.99 -5.63 -14.84
N THR A 172 12.52 -4.56 -15.44
CA THR A 172 11.98 -3.93 -16.66
C THR A 172 13.07 -3.14 -17.39
N ASN A 173 12.89 -2.95 -18.70
CA ASN A 173 13.75 -2.08 -19.52
C ASN A 173 13.28 -0.61 -19.54
N LEU A 174 12.20 -0.27 -18.82
CA LEU A 174 11.71 1.09 -18.71
C LEU A 174 12.66 1.99 -17.91
N ARG A 175 12.73 3.27 -18.29
CA ARG A 175 13.64 4.24 -17.66
C ARG A 175 13.05 4.74 -16.35
N ILE A 176 13.71 4.44 -15.23
CA ILE A 176 13.23 4.81 -13.89
C ILE A 176 14.04 6.00 -13.36
N GLY A 177 13.35 7.13 -13.14
CA GLY A 177 13.90 8.31 -12.48
C GLY A 177 13.44 8.43 -11.01
N ALA A 178 13.70 9.57 -10.40
CA ALA A 178 13.20 9.86 -9.06
C ALA A 178 13.00 11.36 -8.83
N VAL A 179 12.12 11.67 -7.90
CA VAL A 179 11.94 12.99 -7.31
C VAL A 179 12.32 12.89 -5.83
N HIS A 180 13.40 13.57 -5.47
CA HIS A 180 13.94 13.53 -4.11
C HIS A 180 13.34 14.61 -3.22
N LEU A 181 13.31 14.38 -1.90
CA LEU A 181 12.73 15.32 -0.92
C LEU A 181 13.24 16.76 -1.06
N THR A 182 14.52 16.92 -1.37
CA THR A 182 15.15 18.25 -1.52
C THR A 182 14.58 19.05 -2.69
N SER A 183 13.88 18.42 -3.63
CA SER A 183 13.25 19.09 -4.77
C SER A 183 11.84 19.59 -4.45
N TYR A 184 11.21 19.12 -3.36
CA TYR A 184 9.79 19.35 -3.07
C TYR A 184 9.38 20.83 -2.93
N PRO A 185 10.19 21.70 -2.31
CA PRO A 185 9.89 23.14 -2.24
C PRO A 185 9.73 23.81 -3.61
N ASP A 186 10.44 23.30 -4.61
CA ASP A 186 10.54 23.90 -5.95
C ASP A 186 9.96 22.99 -7.04
N LEU A 187 9.18 21.97 -6.66
CA LEU A 187 8.61 21.01 -7.62
C LEU A 187 7.69 21.75 -8.59
N PRO A 188 7.96 21.74 -9.90
CA PRO A 188 6.94 22.15 -10.84
C PRO A 188 5.75 21.21 -10.68
N ALA A 189 4.52 21.74 -10.80
CA ALA A 189 3.28 20.96 -10.70
C ALA A 189 3.27 19.72 -11.63
N HIS A 190 4.13 19.71 -12.65
CA HIS A 190 4.39 18.55 -13.50
C HIS A 190 5.87 18.52 -13.90
N ASP A 191 6.74 17.84 -13.15
CA ASP A 191 8.05 17.41 -13.69
C ASP A 191 7.83 16.20 -14.61
N THR A 192 7.27 16.45 -15.80
CA THR A 192 7.19 15.45 -16.86
C THR A 192 8.49 15.43 -17.62
N ASN A 193 9.60 15.10 -16.95
CA ASN A 193 10.84 14.85 -17.66
C ASN A 193 10.62 13.64 -18.58
N ALA A 194 10.34 13.91 -19.87
CA ALA A 194 10.00 12.93 -20.91
C ALA A 194 11.10 11.86 -21.13
N THR A 195 12.23 12.04 -20.45
CA THR A 195 13.33 11.09 -20.35
C THR A 195 12.99 9.84 -19.53
N TYR A 196 12.02 9.89 -18.61
CA TYR A 196 11.69 8.75 -17.75
C TYR A 196 10.30 8.20 -18.04
N ASP A 197 10.15 6.89 -17.84
CA ASP A 197 8.88 6.16 -17.97
C ASP A 197 8.15 6.06 -16.62
N ALA A 198 8.90 6.12 -15.51
CA ALA A 198 8.38 6.18 -14.16
C ALA A 198 9.30 6.97 -13.22
N LEU A 199 8.73 7.50 -12.13
CA LEU A 199 9.45 8.26 -11.11
C LEU A 199 9.22 7.69 -9.72
N ILE A 200 10.30 7.32 -9.02
CA ILE A 200 10.25 7.04 -7.58
C ILE A 200 10.04 8.35 -6.83
N LEU A 201 9.05 8.39 -5.95
CA LEU A 201 8.74 9.53 -5.09
C LEU A 201 9.24 9.26 -3.67
N ASP A 202 10.11 10.12 -3.17
CA ASP A 202 10.54 10.08 -1.78
C ASP A 202 9.42 10.52 -0.83
N ALA A 203 9.34 9.94 0.37
CA ALA A 203 8.52 10.50 1.44
C ALA A 203 9.04 10.01 2.80
N LEU A 204 9.08 10.91 3.78
CA LEU A 204 9.48 10.62 5.16
C LEU A 204 8.32 10.82 6.14
N THR A 205 7.40 11.72 5.83
CA THR A 205 6.32 12.18 6.70
C THR A 205 4.99 12.28 5.96
N ASP A 206 3.88 12.40 6.69
CA ASP A 206 2.57 12.67 6.12
C ASP A 206 2.50 14.02 5.39
N ALA A 207 3.33 15.00 5.78
CA ALA A 207 3.43 16.29 5.08
C ALA A 207 4.04 16.13 3.67
N ASP A 208 4.97 15.19 3.50
CA ASP A 208 5.51 14.85 2.18
C ASP A 208 4.43 14.18 1.31
N LEU A 209 3.63 13.29 1.89
CA LEU A 209 2.48 12.69 1.18
C LEU A 209 1.48 13.75 0.72
N GLN A 210 1.21 14.76 1.55
CA GLN A 210 0.35 15.88 1.18
C GLN A 210 0.97 16.74 0.07
N SER A 211 2.27 16.97 0.12
CA SER A 211 2.98 17.72 -0.94
C SER A 211 2.90 16.97 -2.28
N ILE A 212 3.14 15.66 -2.29
CA ILE A 212 2.99 14.79 -3.47
C ILE A 212 1.56 14.85 -4.01
N ALA A 213 0.57 14.78 -3.13
CA ALA A 213 -0.85 14.82 -3.49
C ALA A 213 -1.24 16.09 -4.27
N HIS A 214 -0.64 17.24 -3.94
CA HIS A 214 -1.01 18.53 -4.53
C HIS A 214 -0.10 19.00 -5.66
N THR A 215 1.07 18.41 -5.79
CA THR A 215 2.02 18.76 -6.85
C THR A 215 2.02 17.69 -7.92
N ILE A 216 2.47 16.48 -7.61
CA ILE A 216 2.78 15.43 -8.58
C ILE A 216 1.53 14.67 -9.06
N LEU A 217 0.54 14.47 -8.20
CA LEU A 217 -0.67 13.69 -8.51
C LEU A 217 -1.77 14.50 -9.22
N THR A 218 -1.45 15.71 -9.71
CA THR A 218 -2.35 16.44 -10.60
C THR A 218 -2.36 15.74 -11.98
N PRO A 219 -3.51 15.19 -12.43
CA PRO A 219 -3.52 14.26 -13.55
C PRO A 219 -3.32 14.98 -14.91
N PRO A 220 -2.31 14.61 -15.74
CA PRO A 220 -2.24 15.07 -17.13
C PRO A 220 -3.29 14.37 -18.01
N THR A 221 -3.77 13.20 -17.57
CA THR A 221 -4.79 12.37 -18.22
C THR A 221 -5.68 11.71 -17.17
N THR A 222 -6.95 11.48 -17.50
CA THR A 222 -7.88 10.77 -16.62
C THR A 222 -8.33 9.47 -17.29
N PRO A 223 -8.17 8.29 -16.64
CA PRO A 223 -7.53 8.07 -15.33
C PRO A 223 -6.00 8.27 -15.36
N THR A 224 -5.42 8.70 -14.23
CA THR A 224 -3.98 8.62 -14.00
C THR A 224 -3.62 7.29 -13.36
N PHE A 225 -2.64 6.58 -13.93
CA PHE A 225 -2.13 5.33 -13.40
C PHE A 225 -0.92 5.55 -12.50
N ALA A 226 -0.93 4.94 -11.32
CA ALA A 226 0.12 5.08 -10.31
C ALA A 226 0.41 3.74 -9.62
N ILE A 227 1.63 3.57 -9.13
CA ILE A 227 2.06 2.36 -8.42
C ILE A 227 2.50 2.73 -7.01
N GLY A 228 2.08 1.99 -5.99
CA GLY A 228 2.51 2.33 -4.64
C GLY A 228 1.89 1.52 -3.54
N SER A 229 2.33 1.78 -2.32
CA SER A 229 1.83 1.13 -1.11
C SER A 229 0.56 1.82 -0.59
N GLY A 230 0.20 1.62 0.69
CA GLY A 230 -0.89 2.36 1.32
C GLY A 230 -0.57 3.84 1.48
N GLY A 231 0.71 4.24 1.48
CA GLY A 231 1.08 5.65 1.46
C GLY A 231 0.63 6.37 0.19
N LEU A 232 0.67 5.69 -0.97
CA LEU A 232 0.07 6.21 -2.19
C LEU A 232 -1.46 6.30 -2.07
N SER A 233 -2.12 5.28 -1.50
CA SER A 233 -3.56 5.32 -1.26
C SER A 233 -3.95 6.53 -0.39
N ARG A 234 -3.15 6.83 0.63
CA ARG A 234 -3.30 8.03 1.47
C ARG A 234 -3.09 9.32 0.69
N ALA A 235 -2.02 9.41 -0.11
CA ALA A 235 -1.76 10.60 -0.94
C ALA A 235 -2.88 10.86 -1.97
N LEU A 236 -3.39 9.82 -2.64
CA LEU A 236 -4.53 9.93 -3.56
C LEU A 236 -5.79 10.41 -2.85
N ALA A 237 -6.08 9.87 -1.66
CA ALA A 237 -7.21 10.31 -0.85
C ALA A 237 -7.07 11.78 -0.38
N LEU A 238 -5.86 12.23 -0.06
CA LEU A 238 -5.58 13.63 0.30
C LEU A 238 -5.76 14.57 -0.91
N ALA A 239 -5.34 14.15 -2.11
CA ALA A 239 -5.50 14.91 -3.36
C ALA A 239 -6.98 15.18 -3.68
N LEU A 240 -7.86 14.26 -3.28
CA LEU A 240 -9.31 14.34 -3.54
C LEU A 240 -10.10 15.04 -2.42
N THR A 241 -9.54 15.20 -1.22
CA THR A 241 -10.24 15.80 -0.06
C THR A 241 -9.82 17.23 0.26
N SER A 242 -8.61 17.66 -0.12
CA SER A 242 -8.14 19.01 0.19
C SER A 242 -8.34 19.96 -1.00
N PRO A 243 -8.80 21.22 -0.80
CA PRO A 243 -8.56 22.26 -1.78
C PRO A 243 -7.05 22.52 -1.90
N PRO A 244 -6.53 22.96 -3.07
CA PRO A 244 -5.12 23.26 -3.22
C PRO A 244 -4.67 24.28 -2.16
N PRO A 245 -3.46 24.15 -1.59
CA PRO A 245 -2.97 25.13 -0.62
C PRO A 245 -2.92 26.50 -1.30
N THR A 246 -3.60 27.48 -0.73
CA THR A 246 -3.37 28.88 -1.08
C THR A 246 -1.95 29.22 -0.63
N CYS A 247 -1.08 29.56 -1.59
CA CYS A 247 0.23 30.12 -1.31
C CYS A 247 0.05 31.52 -0.69
N ASP A 248 -0.29 31.58 0.59
CA ASP A 248 -0.12 32.79 1.38
C ASP A 248 1.38 32.91 1.69
N HIS A 249 2.12 33.51 0.77
CA HIS A 249 3.41 34.09 1.13
C HIS A 249 3.13 35.19 2.16
N PRO A 250 3.68 35.12 3.38
CA PRO A 250 3.66 36.28 4.25
C PRO A 250 4.50 37.37 3.58
N ASP A 251 3.85 38.47 3.20
CA ASP A 251 4.52 39.68 2.76
C ASP A 251 5.59 40.06 3.81
N PRO A 252 6.85 40.28 3.41
CA PRO A 252 7.88 40.69 4.36
C PRO A 252 7.58 42.12 4.79
N THR A 253 7.00 42.27 5.98
CA THR A 253 6.90 43.58 6.63
C THR A 253 8.31 44.05 7.01
N PRO A 254 8.68 45.30 6.73
CA PRO A 254 9.99 45.82 7.11
C PRO A 254 9.96 46.17 8.61
N SER A 255 10.58 45.32 9.44
CA SER A 255 10.79 45.64 10.85
C SER A 255 12.03 46.52 11.01
N ALA A 256 11.81 47.71 11.59
CA ALA A 256 12.83 48.69 11.90
C ALA A 256 13.84 48.14 12.91
N ALA A 257 15.11 48.50 12.68
CA ALA A 257 16.25 48.13 13.49
C ALA A 257 16.15 48.70 14.92
N ASP A 258 16.39 47.84 15.91
CA ASP A 258 16.89 48.25 17.21
C ASP A 258 18.26 47.62 17.43
N SER A 259 19.25 48.51 17.44
CA SER A 259 20.68 48.24 17.61
C SER A 259 21.02 47.89 19.06
N LYS A 260 21.76 46.80 19.27
CA LYS A 260 22.87 46.68 20.24
C LYS A 260 23.51 45.29 20.20
N HIS A 261 24.71 45.19 19.64
CA HIS A 261 25.69 44.17 20.02
C HIS A 261 27.11 44.77 20.10
N PRO A 262 27.94 44.33 21.07
CA PRO A 262 29.28 44.85 21.29
C PRO A 262 30.31 44.22 20.33
N LYS A 263 31.36 45.00 20.02
CA LYS A 263 32.47 44.65 19.12
C LYS A 263 33.24 43.39 19.54
N PRO A 264 33.70 42.55 18.59
CA PRO A 264 34.84 41.67 18.79
C PRO A 264 36.16 42.30 18.29
N SER A 265 37.23 42.04 19.02
CA SER A 265 38.61 42.46 18.78
C SER A 265 39.30 41.62 17.70
N THR A 266 40.13 42.29 16.89
CA THR A 266 41.06 41.77 15.88
C THR A 266 42.22 40.93 16.43
N PRO A 267 42.72 39.94 15.68
CA PRO A 267 44.13 39.52 15.73
C PRO A 267 44.89 39.88 14.42
N PRO A 268 46.25 39.89 14.46
CA PRO A 268 47.10 40.57 13.48
C PRO A 268 47.52 39.71 12.27
N SER A 269 48.00 40.40 11.24
CA SER A 269 48.49 39.96 9.94
C SER A 269 49.97 39.57 9.90
N ASP A 270 50.32 38.67 8.96
CA ASP A 270 51.53 38.61 8.07
C ASP A 270 51.95 37.14 7.77
N PRO A 271 52.78 36.82 6.73
CA PRO A 271 52.78 37.20 5.31
C PRO A 271 52.92 35.93 4.39
N PRO A 272 53.10 36.01 3.05
CA PRO A 272 52.91 34.87 2.14
C PRO A 272 54.19 34.05 1.87
N THR A 273 54.04 32.73 1.73
CA THR A 273 55.15 31.83 1.36
C THR A 273 54.99 31.35 -0.08
N THR A 274 55.99 31.71 -0.89
CA THR A 274 56.31 31.22 -2.23
C THR A 274 56.65 29.74 -2.25
N LEU A 275 56.17 28.97 -3.23
CA LEU A 275 56.84 27.76 -3.70
C LEU A 275 56.72 27.62 -5.22
N THR A 276 57.79 27.07 -5.76
CA THR A 276 58.37 27.24 -7.10
C THR A 276 57.87 26.29 -8.17
N ASP A 277 57.91 26.82 -9.40
CA ASP A 277 57.89 26.17 -10.71
C ASP A 277 59.08 25.21 -10.92
N GLN A 278 58.82 24.04 -11.52
CA GLN A 278 59.75 23.35 -12.42
C GLN A 278 58.97 22.69 -13.57
N SER A 279 59.19 23.23 -14.76
CA SER A 279 58.81 22.72 -16.08
C SER A 279 59.68 21.50 -16.50
N PRO A 280 59.50 20.79 -17.66
CA PRO A 280 59.53 21.41 -18.99
C PRO A 280 58.63 20.81 -20.11
N THR A 281 58.18 21.73 -20.97
CA THR A 281 58.08 21.70 -22.44
C THR A 281 57.59 20.44 -23.18
N ARG A 282 56.53 20.63 -23.98
CA ARG A 282 56.64 20.50 -25.45
C ARG A 282 55.56 21.30 -26.17
N ASP A 283 56.07 22.18 -27.01
CA ASP A 283 55.40 23.05 -27.96
C ASP A 283 54.89 22.27 -29.18
N ARG A 284 53.70 22.63 -29.70
CA ARG A 284 53.39 22.76 -31.15
C ARG A 284 51.91 23.08 -31.40
N THR A 285 51.69 24.37 -31.69
CA THR A 285 51.05 24.93 -32.91
C THR A 285 49.63 24.53 -33.37
N ILE A 286 48.85 25.60 -33.63
CA ILE A 286 47.97 25.88 -34.78
C ILE A 286 46.43 25.68 -34.61
N THR A 287 45.79 26.82 -34.31
CA THR A 287 44.66 27.51 -34.99
C THR A 287 43.28 26.82 -35.14
N PRO A 288 42.16 27.55 -34.88
CA PRO A 288 40.80 26.99 -34.82
C PRO A 288 40.04 27.17 -36.15
N PRO A 289 38.81 26.64 -36.29
CA PRO A 289 37.83 27.23 -37.16
C PRO A 289 36.76 27.98 -36.38
N ALA A 290 36.55 29.21 -36.82
CA ALA A 290 35.33 29.96 -36.59
C ALA A 290 34.27 29.55 -37.64
N ASP A 291 33.03 29.80 -37.23
CA ASP A 291 31.94 30.32 -38.06
C ASP A 291 31.27 29.38 -39.08
N SER A 292 29.95 29.25 -38.97
CA SER A 292 29.08 29.93 -39.93
C SER A 292 27.61 29.60 -39.72
N SER A 293 26.81 30.68 -39.72
CA SER A 293 25.46 30.78 -40.29
C SER A 293 24.34 30.06 -39.50
N ARG A 294 23.12 30.58 -39.34
CA ARG A 294 22.35 31.57 -40.09
C ARG A 294 21.18 32.02 -39.21
N GLN A 295 20.93 33.32 -39.17
CA GLN A 295 19.66 33.99 -38.85
C GLN A 295 18.55 33.65 -39.90
N PRO A 296 17.28 34.14 -39.81
CA PRO A 296 16.54 34.81 -38.71
C PRO A 296 15.03 34.41 -38.59
N ALA A 297 14.36 35.05 -37.62
CA ALA A 297 12.94 35.49 -37.63
C ALA A 297 11.84 34.41 -37.47
N THR A 298 10.66 34.61 -36.88
CA THR A 298 9.87 35.80 -36.56
C THR A 298 8.91 35.47 -35.41
N SER A 299 8.70 36.45 -34.55
CA SER A 299 7.54 36.61 -33.68
C SER A 299 6.24 36.80 -34.47
N THR A 300 5.16 36.13 -34.06
CA THR A 300 3.80 36.66 -34.22
C THR A 300 2.91 36.16 -33.08
N SER A 301 2.51 37.12 -32.25
CA SER A 301 1.39 37.07 -31.31
C SER A 301 0.05 37.03 -32.05
N ALA A 302 -0.89 36.23 -31.56
CA ALA A 302 -2.31 36.50 -31.77
C ALA A 302 -3.12 35.96 -30.57
N SER A 303 -3.68 36.90 -29.82
CA SER A 303 -4.67 36.71 -28.78
C SER A 303 -5.99 36.20 -29.36
N GLY A 304 -6.67 35.32 -28.64
CA GLY A 304 -8.04 34.90 -28.94
C GLY A 304 -8.71 34.37 -27.68
N LEU A 305 -9.30 35.29 -26.91
CA LEU A 305 -10.21 34.96 -25.81
C LEU A 305 -11.46 34.28 -26.36
N ALA A 306 -11.84 33.14 -25.77
CA ALA A 306 -13.22 32.68 -25.76
C ALA A 306 -13.52 32.06 -24.39
N ALA A 307 -14.22 32.84 -23.57
CA ALA A 307 -14.78 32.42 -22.30
C ALA A 307 -15.97 31.47 -22.54
N VAL A 308 -15.98 30.32 -21.86
CA VAL A 308 -17.17 29.48 -21.69
C VAL A 308 -17.28 29.13 -20.21
N GLY A 309 -18.51 29.27 -19.71
CA GLY A 309 -18.81 29.54 -18.30
C GLY A 309 -18.61 28.38 -17.34
N HIS A 310 -18.26 28.75 -16.11
CA HIS A 310 -18.40 27.93 -14.91
C HIS A 310 -19.88 27.64 -14.61
N PRO A 311 -20.24 26.41 -14.21
CA PRO A 311 -21.36 26.17 -13.32
C PRO A 311 -20.89 26.15 -11.86
N THR A 312 -21.19 27.26 -11.19
CA THR A 312 -21.69 27.36 -9.80
C THR A 312 -21.41 26.22 -8.81
N THR A 313 -20.75 26.63 -7.74
CA THR A 313 -20.57 25.99 -6.44
C THR A 313 -21.84 25.36 -5.86
N ARG A 314 -21.68 24.19 -5.24
CA ARG A 314 -22.70 23.54 -4.39
C ARG A 314 -22.09 23.32 -3.00
N PRO A 315 -22.62 23.89 -1.91
CA PRO A 315 -22.11 23.58 -0.58
C PRO A 315 -22.74 22.26 -0.12
N LYS A 316 -21.93 21.20 0.07
CA LYS A 316 -22.37 20.00 0.80
C LYS A 316 -22.07 20.17 2.28
N ASN A 317 -22.89 20.95 2.97
CA ASN A 317 -23.07 20.75 4.41
C ASN A 317 -23.93 19.49 4.60
N HIS A 318 -23.31 18.38 4.97
CA HIS A 318 -24.03 17.25 5.55
C HIS A 318 -23.76 17.26 7.05
N ALA A 319 -24.58 18.02 7.76
CA ALA A 319 -24.73 17.86 9.20
C ALA A 319 -25.29 16.45 9.46
N MET A 320 -24.50 15.63 10.16
CA MET A 320 -24.92 14.34 10.66
C MET A 320 -26.10 14.52 11.63
N PRO A 321 -27.25 13.84 11.44
CA PRO A 321 -28.29 13.86 12.46
C PRO A 321 -27.79 13.09 13.69
N GLY A 322 -27.85 13.76 14.84
CA GLY A 322 -27.47 13.20 16.14
C GLY A 322 -28.22 11.90 16.43
N ARG A 323 -27.46 10.81 16.61
CA ARG A 323 -27.99 9.53 17.04
C ARG A 323 -27.95 9.50 18.56
N GLY A 324 -29.13 9.32 19.16
CA GLY A 324 -29.32 9.27 20.60
C GLY A 324 -28.41 8.26 21.29
N ASP A 325 -27.92 8.70 22.44
CA ASP A 325 -27.08 8.00 23.38
C ASP A 325 -27.75 6.68 23.81
N ARG A 326 -27.31 5.57 23.23
CA ARG A 326 -27.59 4.23 23.76
C ARG A 326 -26.28 3.72 24.32
N ALA A 327 -26.18 3.74 25.65
CA ALA A 327 -25.11 3.12 26.41
C ALA A 327 -24.81 1.71 25.86
N GLN A 328 -23.67 1.58 25.19
CA GLN A 328 -23.26 0.36 24.50
C GLN A 328 -22.50 -0.50 25.50
N VAL A 329 -23.20 -1.42 26.16
CA VAL A 329 -22.57 -2.48 26.96
C VAL A 329 -21.92 -3.46 25.98
N SER A 330 -20.59 -3.38 25.80
CA SER A 330 -19.87 -4.30 24.93
C SER A 330 -19.70 -5.66 25.60
N VAL A 331 -20.43 -6.67 25.11
CA VAL A 331 -20.13 -8.07 25.46
C VAL A 331 -18.94 -8.47 24.59
N ALA A 332 -17.79 -8.74 25.20
CA ALA A 332 -16.60 -9.22 24.50
C ALA A 332 -16.94 -10.50 23.70
N GLY A 333 -16.83 -10.44 22.37
CA GLY A 333 -17.23 -11.53 21.48
C GLY A 333 -16.08 -12.50 21.21
N GLN A 334 -16.38 -13.80 21.07
CA GLN A 334 -15.38 -14.81 20.72
C GLN A 334 -14.78 -14.53 19.33
N VAL A 335 -13.50 -14.87 19.17
CA VAL A 335 -12.74 -14.69 17.91
C VAL A 335 -12.21 -16.03 17.43
N LEU A 336 -12.31 -16.28 16.13
CA LEU A 336 -11.62 -17.37 15.45
C LEU A 336 -10.41 -16.81 14.69
N VAL A 337 -9.25 -17.45 14.83
CA VAL A 337 -8.06 -17.17 14.00
C VAL A 337 -7.78 -18.38 13.15
N VAL A 338 -7.60 -18.19 11.85
CA VAL A 338 -7.07 -19.20 10.93
C VAL A 338 -5.76 -18.70 10.32
N SER A 339 -4.69 -19.51 10.38
CA SER A 339 -3.35 -19.08 9.96
C SER A 339 -2.65 -20.09 9.07
N GLY A 340 -2.24 -19.64 7.90
CA GLY A 340 -1.21 -20.30 7.10
C GLY A 340 0.17 -19.62 7.19
N SER A 341 0.24 -18.48 7.89
CA SER A 341 1.48 -17.71 8.05
C SER A 341 2.48 -18.42 8.96
N GLN A 342 3.75 -18.45 8.55
CA GLN A 342 4.90 -18.97 9.32
C GLN A 342 5.83 -17.86 9.83
N SER A 343 5.36 -16.61 9.87
CA SER A 343 6.19 -15.49 10.34
C SER A 343 6.45 -15.57 11.86
N PRO A 344 7.60 -15.08 12.34
CA PRO A 344 7.89 -14.95 13.77
C PRO A 344 6.80 -14.17 14.52
N ARG A 345 6.31 -13.06 13.95
CA ARG A 345 5.23 -12.27 14.56
C ARG A 345 3.95 -13.07 14.76
N THR A 346 3.57 -13.93 13.81
CA THR A 346 2.37 -14.76 13.94
C THR A 346 2.55 -15.81 15.04
N ALA A 347 3.75 -16.41 15.15
CA ALA A 347 4.06 -17.34 16.23
C ALA A 347 3.98 -16.66 17.61
N GLU A 348 4.50 -15.45 17.76
CA GLU A 348 4.37 -14.65 18.99
C GLU A 348 2.90 -14.37 19.35
N GLN A 349 2.08 -13.99 18.36
CA GLN A 349 0.65 -13.73 18.55
C GLN A 349 -0.11 -14.99 19.00
N ILE A 350 0.22 -16.16 18.43
CA ILE A 350 -0.37 -17.45 18.84
C ILE A 350 0.04 -17.77 20.27
N ALA A 351 1.33 -17.65 20.60
CA ALA A 351 1.84 -17.92 21.95
C ALA A 351 1.18 -17.01 23.00
N HIS A 352 1.02 -15.72 22.69
CA HIS A 352 0.34 -14.77 23.57
C HIS A 352 -1.15 -15.10 23.77
N ALA A 353 -1.85 -15.51 22.71
CA ALA A 353 -3.24 -15.93 22.80
C ALA A 353 -3.39 -17.17 23.69
N VAL A 354 -2.54 -18.19 23.51
CA VAL A 354 -2.52 -19.40 24.34
C VAL A 354 -2.26 -19.07 25.81
N ALA A 355 -1.29 -18.19 26.09
CA ALA A 355 -1.02 -17.70 27.45
C ALA A 355 -2.23 -16.99 28.08
N SER A 356 -3.13 -16.45 27.25
CA SER A 356 -4.38 -15.78 27.65
C SER A 356 -5.61 -16.72 27.67
N GLY A 357 -5.40 -18.04 27.66
CA GLY A 357 -6.46 -19.05 27.76
C GLY A 357 -7.15 -19.41 26.44
N TRP A 358 -6.56 -19.05 25.30
CA TRP A 358 -7.05 -19.49 23.98
C TRP A 358 -6.55 -20.90 23.69
N HIS A 359 -7.25 -21.60 22.80
CA HIS A 359 -6.81 -22.93 22.34
C HIS A 359 -6.14 -22.82 20.97
N SER A 360 -4.98 -23.45 20.84
CA SER A 360 -4.27 -23.59 19.56
C SER A 360 -4.46 -25.00 19.02
N LEU A 361 -4.91 -25.09 17.76
CA LEU A 361 -5.20 -26.35 17.08
C LEU A 361 -4.37 -26.43 15.78
N PRO A 362 -3.27 -27.19 15.76
CA PRO A 362 -2.50 -27.38 14.54
C PRO A 362 -3.25 -28.28 13.55
N LEU A 363 -3.27 -27.90 12.26
CA LEU A 363 -3.67 -28.78 11.18
C LEU A 363 -2.59 -29.86 11.01
N THR A 364 -3.03 -31.11 10.98
CA THR A 364 -2.14 -32.22 10.66
C THR A 364 -2.40 -32.62 9.22
N TYR A 365 -1.41 -32.47 8.34
CA TYR A 365 -1.51 -33.02 6.99
C TYR A 365 -1.59 -34.54 7.09
N ARG A 366 -2.67 -35.12 6.57
CA ARG A 366 -2.87 -36.56 6.53
C ARG A 366 -3.06 -37.00 5.07
N PRO A 367 -2.14 -37.80 4.51
CA PRO A 367 -2.40 -38.51 3.27
C PRO A 367 -3.68 -39.35 3.43
N ALA A 368 -4.43 -39.55 2.34
CA ALA A 368 -5.78 -40.12 2.32
C ALA A 368 -5.92 -41.61 2.76
N ALA A 369 -5.07 -42.12 3.66
CA ALA A 369 -5.02 -43.52 4.05
C ALA A 369 -4.83 -43.69 5.57
N ALA A 370 -5.87 -43.39 6.37
CA ALA A 370 -6.18 -44.07 7.63
C ALA A 370 -7.50 -43.51 8.22
N PRO A 371 -8.50 -44.35 8.55
CA PRO A 371 -9.61 -43.91 9.39
C PRO A 371 -9.10 -43.70 10.82
N ASP A 372 -9.17 -42.46 11.30
CA ASP A 372 -8.86 -42.09 12.69
C ASP A 372 -10.18 -41.75 13.40
N SER A 373 -10.33 -42.23 14.63
CA SER A 373 -11.47 -41.98 15.50
C SER A 373 -11.39 -40.63 16.24
N SER A 374 -10.26 -39.92 16.11
CA SER A 374 -10.08 -38.58 16.69
C SER A 374 -11.02 -37.56 16.04
N PRO A 375 -11.65 -36.65 16.81
CA PRO A 375 -12.51 -35.62 16.26
C PRO A 375 -11.72 -34.72 15.30
N SER A 376 -12.35 -34.35 14.18
CA SER A 376 -11.75 -33.41 13.23
C SER A 376 -11.42 -32.09 13.91
N VAL A 377 -10.40 -31.36 13.41
CA VAL A 377 -10.05 -30.02 13.92
C VAL A 377 -11.25 -29.07 13.92
N VAL A 378 -12.16 -29.24 12.95
CA VAL A 378 -13.42 -28.51 12.85
C VAL A 378 -14.31 -28.79 14.08
N THR A 379 -14.53 -30.07 14.39
CA THR A 379 -15.34 -30.51 15.53
C THR A 379 -14.76 -29.99 16.84
N GLU A 380 -13.45 -30.04 16.98
CA GLU A 380 -12.74 -29.58 18.17
C GLU A 380 -12.84 -28.06 18.35
N ALA A 381 -12.63 -27.28 17.28
CA ALA A 381 -12.76 -25.82 17.31
C ALA A 381 -14.17 -25.39 17.77
N VAL A 382 -15.21 -26.03 17.24
CA VAL A 382 -16.61 -25.78 17.63
C VAL A 382 -16.85 -26.15 19.09
N ARG A 383 -16.36 -27.32 19.53
CA ARG A 383 -16.51 -27.81 20.91
C ARG A 383 -15.92 -26.81 21.90
N VAL A 384 -14.69 -26.37 21.65
CA VAL A 384 -13.96 -25.42 22.50
C VAL A 384 -14.67 -24.07 22.57
N LEU A 385 -15.14 -23.54 21.43
CA LEU A 385 -15.88 -22.28 21.42
C LEU A 385 -17.23 -22.41 22.14
N LYS A 386 -17.97 -23.50 21.95
CA LYS A 386 -19.23 -23.75 22.68
C LYS A 386 -19.03 -23.93 24.19
N ALA A 387 -17.84 -24.37 24.61
CA ALA A 387 -17.46 -24.44 26.02
C ALA A 387 -17.09 -23.07 26.64
N GLY A 388 -17.16 -21.98 25.86
CA GLY A 388 -16.94 -20.62 26.35
C GLY A 388 -15.50 -20.11 26.24
N ALA A 389 -14.63 -20.79 25.47
CA ALA A 389 -13.27 -20.31 25.25
C ALA A 389 -13.27 -18.90 24.63
N PRO A 390 -12.32 -18.02 25.01
CA PRO A 390 -12.26 -16.65 24.49
C PRO A 390 -11.96 -16.58 22.99
N GLY A 391 -11.29 -17.60 22.45
CA GLY A 391 -11.02 -17.77 21.04
C GLY A 391 -10.25 -19.04 20.75
N VAL A 392 -10.17 -19.38 19.46
CA VAL A 392 -9.46 -20.54 18.94
C VAL A 392 -8.54 -20.09 17.81
N VAL A 393 -7.32 -20.62 17.78
CA VAL A 393 -6.38 -20.44 16.68
C VAL A 393 -6.18 -21.78 15.97
N VAL A 394 -6.61 -21.87 14.71
CA VAL A 394 -6.31 -23.02 13.84
C VAL A 394 -5.18 -22.64 12.90
N HIS A 395 -4.10 -23.41 12.86
CA HIS A 395 -2.92 -23.05 12.08
C HIS A 395 -2.23 -24.25 11.43
N THR A 396 -1.54 -24.03 10.32
CA THR A 396 -0.79 -25.10 9.63
C THR A 396 0.46 -25.57 10.39
N GLY A 397 0.93 -24.80 11.37
CA GLY A 397 2.12 -25.14 12.17
C GLY A 397 3.41 -25.20 11.34
N GLU A 398 4.42 -25.92 11.85
CA GLU A 398 5.66 -26.22 11.12
C GLU A 398 5.47 -27.27 10.01
N ALA A 399 4.25 -27.81 9.83
CA ALA A 399 3.96 -28.89 8.88
C ALA A 399 4.27 -28.53 7.41
N ILE A 400 4.50 -27.25 7.10
CA ILE A 400 4.90 -26.77 5.77
C ILE A 400 6.43 -26.70 5.60
N GLY A 401 7.19 -27.66 6.14
CA GLY A 401 8.56 -27.87 5.69
C GLY A 401 8.59 -28.34 4.23
N ARG A 402 9.35 -27.65 3.35
CA ARG A 402 9.73 -27.97 1.94
C ARG A 402 8.65 -28.41 0.91
N ALA A 403 7.40 -28.70 1.30
CA ALA A 403 6.30 -29.13 0.41
C ALA A 403 5.23 -28.03 0.19
N ALA A 404 5.65 -26.76 0.22
CA ALA A 404 4.79 -25.61 0.49
C ALA A 404 3.73 -25.28 -0.58
N GLY A 405 3.97 -25.58 -1.86
CA GLY A 405 3.05 -25.18 -2.93
C GLY A 405 1.77 -26.03 -3.01
N GLN A 406 1.91 -27.36 -3.05
CA GLN A 406 0.79 -28.27 -3.26
C GLN A 406 -0.13 -28.39 -2.04
N LEU A 407 0.43 -28.26 -0.83
CA LEU A 407 -0.31 -28.38 0.42
C LEU A 407 -1.12 -27.12 0.78
N LEU A 408 -0.70 -25.95 0.28
CA LEU A 408 -1.37 -24.67 0.58
C LEU A 408 -2.85 -24.68 0.18
N GLY A 409 -3.18 -25.29 -0.97
CA GLY A 409 -4.57 -25.43 -1.42
C GLY A 409 -5.41 -26.32 -0.50
N ALA A 410 -4.87 -27.47 -0.09
CA ALA A 410 -5.54 -28.38 0.83
C ALA A 410 -5.77 -27.74 2.20
N PHE A 411 -4.73 -27.10 2.76
CA PHE A 411 -4.85 -26.39 4.03
C PHE A 411 -5.84 -25.23 3.95
N SER A 412 -5.85 -24.46 2.86
CA SER A 412 -6.81 -23.34 2.72
C SER A 412 -8.26 -23.82 2.71
N LYS A 413 -8.54 -24.97 2.07
CA LYS A 413 -9.86 -25.61 2.09
C LYS A 413 -10.26 -26.05 3.50
N GLU A 414 -9.33 -26.65 4.24
CA GLU A 414 -9.57 -27.07 5.62
C GLU A 414 -9.79 -25.88 6.56
N LEU A 415 -8.97 -24.82 6.44
CA LEU A 415 -9.16 -23.57 7.18
C LEU A 415 -10.52 -22.93 6.84
N ALA A 416 -10.94 -22.91 5.57
CA ALA A 416 -12.26 -22.43 5.18
C ALA A 416 -13.40 -23.29 5.75
N ALA A 417 -13.23 -24.61 5.80
CA ALA A 417 -14.20 -25.52 6.42
C ALA A 417 -14.37 -25.24 7.93
N VAL A 418 -13.26 -24.99 8.64
CA VAL A 418 -13.29 -24.55 10.04
C VAL A 418 -14.07 -23.25 10.17
N VAL A 419 -13.76 -22.22 9.37
CA VAL A 419 -14.46 -20.93 9.45
C VAL A 419 -15.96 -21.10 9.22
N ARG A 420 -16.35 -21.84 8.16
CA ARG A 420 -17.76 -22.08 7.83
C ARG A 420 -18.52 -22.73 8.98
N GLU A 421 -17.97 -23.80 9.54
CA GLU A 421 -18.66 -24.55 10.59
C GLU A 421 -18.71 -23.78 11.93
N VAL A 422 -17.63 -23.08 12.28
CA VAL A 422 -17.60 -22.22 13.47
C VAL A 422 -18.60 -21.09 13.37
N VAL A 423 -18.62 -20.35 12.26
CA VAL A 423 -19.58 -19.26 12.04
C VAL A 423 -21.02 -19.77 12.08
N ARG A 424 -21.26 -20.97 11.53
CA ARG A 424 -22.59 -21.57 11.47
C ARG A 424 -23.12 -22.03 12.83
N THR A 425 -22.25 -22.54 13.69
CA THR A 425 -22.67 -23.27 14.89
C THR A 425 -22.35 -22.56 16.21
N THR A 426 -21.68 -21.41 16.15
CA THR A 426 -21.26 -20.64 17.33
C THR A 426 -21.68 -19.17 17.23
N GLN A 427 -21.39 -18.40 18.28
CA GLN A 427 -21.62 -16.95 18.32
C GLN A 427 -20.47 -16.14 17.73
N VAL A 428 -19.43 -16.77 17.17
CA VAL A 428 -18.31 -16.07 16.54
C VAL A 428 -18.81 -15.21 15.38
N ARG A 429 -18.44 -13.94 15.40
CA ARG A 429 -18.70 -12.98 14.31
C ARG A 429 -17.43 -12.30 13.79
N ARG A 430 -16.28 -12.58 14.39
CA ARG A 430 -14.98 -12.01 14.01
C ARG A 430 -14.00 -13.13 13.70
N VAL A 431 -13.44 -13.08 12.49
CA VAL A 431 -12.49 -14.06 11.98
C VAL A 431 -11.22 -13.33 11.58
N VAL A 432 -10.07 -13.80 12.07
CA VAL A 432 -8.77 -13.35 11.59
C VAL A 432 -8.23 -14.38 10.60
N VAL A 433 -7.79 -13.92 9.43
CA VAL A 433 -7.04 -14.76 8.50
C VAL A 433 -5.62 -14.24 8.39
N ALA A 434 -4.64 -15.09 8.72
CA ALA A 434 -3.24 -14.73 8.76
C ALA A 434 -2.46 -15.34 7.58
N GLY A 435 -1.82 -14.46 6.82
CA GLY A 435 -1.06 -14.78 5.60
C GLY A 435 -1.74 -14.26 4.34
N GLY A 436 -0.97 -13.64 3.45
CA GLY A 436 -1.46 -13.02 2.21
C GLY A 436 -2.15 -14.03 1.29
N ASP A 437 -1.44 -15.09 0.90
CA ASP A 437 -1.98 -16.14 0.03
C ASP A 437 -3.13 -16.92 0.69
N THR A 438 -3.01 -17.19 2.00
CA THR A 438 -4.05 -17.87 2.79
C THR A 438 -5.35 -17.07 2.79
N SER A 439 -5.26 -15.75 2.95
CA SER A 439 -6.43 -14.87 3.02
C SER A 439 -7.29 -14.95 1.76
N GLY A 440 -6.67 -14.83 0.59
CA GLY A 440 -7.40 -14.89 -0.67
C GLY A 440 -8.05 -16.25 -0.92
N ARG A 441 -7.35 -17.35 -0.63
CA ARG A 441 -7.88 -18.70 -0.81
C ARG A 441 -9.04 -18.99 0.13
N VAL A 442 -8.90 -18.66 1.43
CA VAL A 442 -9.96 -18.87 2.42
C VAL A 442 -11.22 -18.09 2.07
N LEU A 443 -11.10 -16.81 1.69
CA LEU A 443 -12.27 -16.00 1.34
C LEU A 443 -13.00 -16.51 0.09
N ARG A 444 -12.26 -16.92 -0.94
CA ARG A 444 -12.85 -17.52 -2.16
C ARG A 444 -13.53 -18.85 -1.88
N GLU A 445 -12.88 -19.73 -1.10
CA GLU A 445 -13.47 -21.01 -0.68
C GLU A 445 -14.72 -20.84 0.18
N LEU A 446 -14.83 -19.73 0.92
CA LEU A 446 -16.03 -19.36 1.66
C LEU A 446 -17.13 -18.77 0.77
N GLY A 447 -16.83 -18.32 -0.45
CA GLY A 447 -17.78 -17.61 -1.31
C GLY A 447 -18.03 -16.17 -0.86
N VAL A 448 -17.03 -15.54 -0.22
CA VAL A 448 -17.06 -14.08 0.02
C VAL A 448 -16.79 -13.38 -1.30
N THR A 449 -17.70 -12.50 -1.72
CA THR A 449 -17.59 -11.78 -2.99
C THR A 449 -16.88 -10.43 -2.83
N ALA A 450 -17.09 -9.76 -1.71
CA ALA A 450 -16.42 -8.51 -1.39
C ALA A 450 -16.29 -8.28 0.13
N LEU A 451 -15.47 -7.29 0.47
CA LEU A 451 -15.23 -6.81 1.82
C LEU A 451 -15.49 -5.31 1.88
N GLU A 452 -16.22 -4.86 2.90
CA GLU A 452 -16.40 -3.44 3.21
C GLU A 452 -15.67 -3.10 4.51
N PRO A 453 -14.88 -2.02 4.57
CA PRO A 453 -14.33 -1.52 5.83
C PRO A 453 -15.42 -1.32 6.87
N SER A 454 -15.16 -1.77 8.10
CA SER A 454 -16.02 -1.43 9.23
C SER A 454 -16.04 0.10 9.37
N PRO A 455 -17.23 0.74 9.44
CA PRO A 455 -17.35 2.20 9.52
C PRO A 455 -16.70 2.77 10.79
N THR A 456 -16.62 1.95 11.83
CA THR A 456 -15.75 2.17 12.98
C THR A 456 -14.58 1.20 12.90
N ILE A 457 -13.40 1.72 12.55
CA ILE A 457 -12.15 0.99 12.72
C ILE A 457 -11.84 1.04 14.22
N PRO A 458 -11.77 -0.10 14.92
CA PRO A 458 -11.39 -0.10 16.32
C PRO A 458 -10.04 0.61 16.49
N PRO A 459 -9.94 1.66 17.33
CA PRO A 459 -8.74 2.52 17.42
C PRO A 459 -7.50 1.75 17.89
N HIS A 460 -7.69 0.53 18.39
CA HIS A 460 -6.65 -0.30 18.99
C HIS A 460 -6.24 -1.51 18.13
N LEU A 461 -6.65 -1.61 16.86
CA LEU A 461 -6.21 -2.74 16.01
C LEU A 461 -4.73 -2.64 15.61
N GLY A 462 -4.17 -1.43 15.58
CA GLY A 462 -2.83 -1.16 15.08
C GLY A 462 -2.83 -0.66 13.62
N GLN A 463 -1.72 -0.09 13.20
CA GLN A 463 -1.56 0.47 11.86
C GLN A 463 -1.52 -0.64 10.80
N GLY A 464 -2.05 -0.37 9.60
CA GLY A 464 -2.08 -1.32 8.49
C GLY A 464 -3.09 -2.46 8.63
N LEU A 465 -4.01 -2.38 9.60
CA LEU A 465 -5.01 -3.41 9.89
C LEU A 465 -6.41 -2.82 9.85
N THR A 466 -7.31 -3.51 9.15
CA THR A 466 -8.70 -3.07 8.97
C THR A 466 -9.64 -4.24 9.17
N LEU A 467 -10.61 -4.05 10.07
CA LEU A 467 -11.72 -4.97 10.20
C LEU A 467 -12.71 -4.68 9.06
N CYS A 468 -13.04 -5.70 8.27
CA CYS A 468 -13.94 -5.58 7.14
C CYS A 468 -15.16 -6.49 7.31
N THR A 469 -16.35 -6.04 6.94
CA THR A 469 -17.55 -6.87 6.89
C THR A 469 -17.61 -7.59 5.55
N ALA A 470 -17.92 -8.90 5.58
CA ALA A 470 -18.09 -9.68 4.37
C ALA A 470 -19.42 -9.38 3.67
N ILE A 471 -19.32 -9.21 2.35
CA ILE A 471 -20.43 -9.31 1.41
C ILE A 471 -20.37 -10.71 0.79
N SER A 472 -21.49 -11.42 0.88
CA SER A 472 -21.64 -12.75 0.29
C SER A 472 -23.10 -13.03 -0.01
N THR A 473 -23.35 -13.87 -1.00
CA THR A 473 -24.67 -14.45 -1.27
C THR A 473 -25.07 -15.48 -0.22
N ASP A 474 -24.10 -16.10 0.48
CA ASP A 474 -24.36 -17.02 1.59
C ASP A 474 -24.91 -16.23 2.80
N PRO A 475 -26.18 -16.46 3.21
CA PRO A 475 -26.77 -15.79 4.37
C PRO A 475 -25.96 -15.98 5.66
N MET A 476 -25.20 -17.07 5.77
CA MET A 476 -24.40 -17.40 6.95
C MET A 476 -23.18 -16.50 7.13
N LEU A 477 -22.68 -15.92 6.04
CA LEU A 477 -21.51 -15.02 6.07
C LEU A 477 -21.92 -13.55 6.22
N ARG A 478 -23.23 -13.24 6.21
CA ARG A 478 -23.73 -11.87 6.39
C ARG A 478 -23.36 -11.33 7.77
N GLY A 479 -22.73 -10.16 7.79
CA GLY A 479 -22.33 -9.49 9.02
C GLY A 479 -21.11 -10.12 9.70
N ILE A 480 -20.47 -11.13 9.09
CA ILE A 480 -19.19 -11.64 9.58
C ILE A 480 -18.10 -10.65 9.26
N GLN A 481 -17.30 -10.34 10.26
CA GLN A 481 -16.19 -9.42 10.15
C GLN A 481 -14.89 -10.21 10.00
N PHE A 482 -14.10 -9.86 8.99
CA PHE A 482 -12.79 -10.41 8.71
C PHE A 482 -11.70 -9.38 8.99
N LEU A 483 -10.65 -9.81 9.67
CA LEU A 483 -9.39 -9.10 9.75
C LEU A 483 -8.35 -9.90 8.95
N LEU A 484 -7.94 -9.38 7.80
CA LEU A 484 -6.86 -9.98 7.01
C LEU A 484 -5.54 -9.37 7.47
N LYS A 485 -4.59 -10.22 7.89
CA LYS A 485 -3.28 -9.73 8.33
C LYS A 485 -2.14 -10.34 7.52
N GLY A 486 -1.22 -9.48 7.11
CA GLY A 486 0.10 -9.90 6.64
C GLY A 486 0.87 -10.60 7.77
N GLY A 487 1.88 -11.40 7.42
CA GLY A 487 2.62 -12.18 8.40
C GLY A 487 3.24 -11.33 9.51
N GLN A 488 3.80 -10.16 9.18
CA GLN A 488 4.53 -9.31 10.13
C GLN A 488 3.69 -8.21 10.78
N LEU A 489 2.37 -8.16 10.53
CA LEU A 489 1.50 -7.08 11.01
C LEU A 489 0.86 -7.38 12.38
N GLY A 490 0.62 -6.29 13.11
CA GLY A 490 0.02 -6.29 14.44
C GLY A 490 1.01 -6.66 15.55
N ASP A 491 0.78 -6.13 16.74
CA ASP A 491 1.55 -6.53 17.93
C ASP A 491 1.10 -7.91 18.48
N PRO A 492 1.82 -8.49 19.46
CA PRO A 492 1.48 -9.78 20.04
C PRO A 492 0.07 -9.88 20.63
N ASN A 493 -0.56 -8.76 21.02
CA ASN A 493 -1.85 -8.73 21.69
C ASN A 493 -3.02 -8.53 20.72
N LEU A 494 -2.76 -8.50 19.41
CA LEU A 494 -3.76 -8.24 18.36
C LEU A 494 -5.05 -9.06 18.52
N PHE A 495 -4.92 -10.38 18.70
CA PHE A 495 -6.08 -11.28 18.76
C PHE A 495 -6.96 -10.99 19.98
N ALA A 496 -6.34 -10.72 21.13
CA ALA A 496 -7.05 -10.34 22.34
C ALA A 496 -7.77 -8.99 22.17
N ARG A 497 -7.12 -7.98 21.56
CA ARG A 497 -7.74 -6.67 21.34
C ARG A 497 -8.93 -6.72 20.39
N LEU A 498 -8.86 -7.52 19.32
CA LEU A 498 -10.00 -7.69 18.40
C LEU A 498 -11.24 -8.27 19.11
N ARG A 499 -11.04 -9.05 20.19
CA ARG A 499 -12.13 -9.55 21.05
C ARG A 499 -12.92 -8.42 21.73
N HIS A 500 -12.23 -7.34 22.07
CA HIS A 500 -12.74 -6.21 22.87
C HIS A 500 -13.10 -4.98 22.04
N ALA A 501 -12.67 -4.94 20.77
CA ALA A 501 -13.13 -4.01 19.75
C ALA A 501 -14.65 -4.10 19.54
#